data_AF-A0A7L5DK08-F1
#
_entry.id   AF-A0A7L5DK08-F1
#
_cell.length_a   1.000
_cell.length_b   1.000
_cell.length_c   1.000
_cell.angle_alpha   90.00
_cell.angle_beta   90.00
_cell.angle_gamma   90.00
#
_symmetry.space_group_name_H-M   'P 1'
#
loop_
_entity.id
_entity.type
_entity.pdbx_description
1 polymer ?
#
loop_
_entity_poly.entity_id
_entity_poly.type
_entity_poly.pdbx_seq_one_letter_code
_entity_poly.pdbx_strand_id
1 'polypeptide(L)'
;MIKKNPFPFFLLTVVLIAIDQGSKLAVHHYMEPGFAGQVKLIGDWFKLHYVLNPGMAFGMQLGYEYGKLLLSVFRLFAMVGIGYYLVHLAHRGAPNGLLWAIAMILAGAVGNVIDSTFYGVFLHNAPYGSPTPWFHGQVIDMIFVDVWEGFIPEWVPVWGGQYYSTPIFNIADSCIFIGVCLILLFQRRFFGGFDPEDGMLPTSGPDATQASVLPMSEVEEESTPTPAHSDRTDESTDDTRRNDIHGVSATPTIPKED
;
A
#
# COMPACT_ATOMS: atom_id res chain seq x y z
N MET A 1 0.32 19.30 -17.18
CA MET A 1 0.41 17.82 -17.27
C MET A 1 -0.42 17.33 -18.46
N ILE A 2 0.03 16.33 -19.22
CA ILE A 2 -0.72 15.79 -20.37
C ILE A 2 -1.61 14.65 -19.90
N LYS A 3 -2.94 14.75 -20.11
CA LYS A 3 -3.89 13.66 -19.85
C LYS A 3 -3.57 12.45 -20.73
N LYS A 4 -3.49 11.25 -20.17
CA LYS A 4 -3.27 10.01 -20.92
C LYS A 4 -4.57 9.22 -21.05
N ASN A 5 -4.76 8.59 -22.21
CA ASN A 5 -5.84 7.61 -22.41
C ASN A 5 -5.55 6.36 -21.55
N PRO A 6 -6.46 5.91 -20.66
CA PRO A 6 -6.23 4.72 -19.85
C PRO A 6 -6.40 3.39 -20.62
N PHE A 7 -6.98 3.41 -21.82
CA PHE A 7 -7.29 2.21 -22.63
C PHE A 7 -6.17 1.16 -22.77
N PRO A 8 -4.91 1.49 -23.14
CA PRO A 8 -3.86 0.47 -23.30
C PRO A 8 -3.52 -0.26 -21.99
N PHE A 9 -3.67 0.41 -20.84
CA PHE A 9 -3.46 -0.19 -19.54
C PHE A 9 -4.58 -1.19 -19.20
N PHE A 10 -5.85 -0.82 -19.47
CA PHE A 10 -6.97 -1.75 -19.37
C PHE A 10 -6.89 -2.93 -20.35
N LEU A 11 -6.33 -2.73 -21.54
CA LEU A 11 -6.10 -3.83 -22.50
C LEU A 11 -5.12 -4.87 -21.92
N LEU A 12 -4.03 -4.44 -21.27
CA LEU A 12 -3.15 -5.35 -20.53
C LEU A 12 -3.89 -6.03 -19.37
N THR A 13 -4.70 -5.29 -18.60
CA THR A 13 -5.53 -5.86 -17.53
C THR A 13 -6.42 -6.99 -18.04
N VAL A 14 -7.15 -6.79 -19.14
CA VAL A 14 -8.02 -7.81 -19.75
C VAL A 14 -7.23 -9.03 -20.25
N VAL A 15 -6.08 -8.82 -20.89
CA VAL A 15 -5.22 -9.93 -21.37
C VAL A 15 -4.69 -10.77 -20.20
N LEU A 16 -4.23 -10.13 -19.12
CA LEU A 16 -3.74 -10.85 -17.94
C LEU A 16 -4.85 -11.61 -17.20
N ILE A 17 -6.06 -11.04 -17.11
CA ILE A 17 -7.24 -11.75 -16.57
C ILE A 17 -7.58 -12.98 -17.43
N ALA A 18 -7.55 -12.85 -18.76
CA ALA A 18 -7.83 -13.96 -19.67
C ALA A 18 -6.79 -15.10 -19.54
N ILE A 19 -5.52 -14.76 -19.27
CA ILE A 19 -4.47 -15.75 -19.02
C ILE A 19 -4.66 -16.43 -17.66
N ASP A 20 -4.95 -15.68 -16.59
CA ASP A 20 -5.22 -16.22 -15.25
C ASP A 20 -6.45 -17.14 -15.21
N GLN A 21 -7.58 -16.68 -15.75
CA GLN A 21 -8.81 -17.47 -15.79
C GLN A 21 -8.68 -18.66 -16.75
N GLY A 22 -7.94 -18.50 -17.85
CA GLY A 22 -7.63 -19.60 -18.77
C GLY A 22 -6.79 -20.70 -18.11
N SER A 23 -5.76 -20.35 -17.35
CA SER A 23 -4.94 -21.35 -16.63
C SER A 23 -5.70 -22.01 -15.49
N LYS A 24 -6.47 -21.24 -14.69
CA LYS A 24 -7.31 -21.76 -13.61
C LYS A 24 -8.34 -22.77 -14.10
N LEU A 25 -9.04 -22.47 -15.19
CA LEU A 25 -10.02 -23.38 -15.79
C LEU A 25 -9.36 -24.61 -16.46
N ALA A 26 -8.17 -24.45 -17.04
CA ALA A 26 -7.40 -25.59 -17.56
C ALA A 26 -6.96 -26.54 -16.43
N VAL A 27 -6.42 -26.00 -15.33
CA VAL A 27 -6.06 -26.77 -14.13
C VAL A 27 -7.29 -27.47 -13.54
N HIS A 28 -8.42 -26.78 -13.41
CA HIS A 28 -9.68 -27.34 -12.92
C HIS A 28 -10.20 -28.53 -13.76
N HIS A 29 -9.99 -28.52 -15.08
CA HIS A 29 -10.56 -29.53 -15.99
C HIS A 29 -9.59 -30.67 -16.34
N TYR A 30 -8.27 -30.44 -16.28
CA TYR A 30 -7.26 -31.40 -16.72
C TYR A 30 -6.36 -31.95 -15.59
N MET A 31 -6.53 -31.52 -14.34
CA MET A 31 -5.77 -32.03 -13.19
C MET A 31 -6.68 -32.50 -12.06
N GLU A 32 -6.25 -33.56 -11.37
CA GLU A 32 -6.85 -33.96 -10.10
C GLU A 32 -6.34 -33.04 -8.96
N PRO A 33 -7.18 -32.67 -7.98
CA PRO A 33 -6.76 -31.82 -6.86
C PRO A 33 -5.85 -32.57 -5.88
N GLY A 34 -4.87 -31.86 -5.31
CA GLY A 34 -3.95 -32.41 -4.32
C GLY A 34 -2.73 -33.13 -4.91
N PHE A 35 -1.98 -33.83 -4.05
CA PHE A 35 -0.64 -34.33 -4.37
C PHE A 35 -0.60 -35.39 -5.48
N ALA A 36 -1.67 -36.15 -5.70
CA ALA A 36 -1.73 -37.17 -6.76
C ALA A 36 -1.72 -36.56 -8.17
N GLY A 37 -2.36 -35.40 -8.36
CA GLY A 37 -2.45 -34.72 -9.66
C GLY A 37 -1.28 -33.78 -9.99
N GLN A 38 -0.14 -33.87 -9.29
CA GLN A 38 1.00 -33.00 -9.55
C GLN A 38 1.67 -33.27 -10.90
N VAL A 39 1.87 -32.22 -11.70
CA VAL A 39 2.57 -32.27 -12.99
C VAL A 39 3.90 -31.54 -12.88
N LYS A 40 5.02 -32.27 -12.99
CA LYS A 40 6.36 -31.68 -13.00
C LYS A 40 6.61 -30.93 -14.31
N LEU A 41 7.01 -29.66 -14.24
CA LEU A 41 7.30 -28.82 -15.40
C LEU A 41 8.81 -28.69 -15.64
N ILE A 42 9.60 -28.38 -14.61
CA ILE A 42 11.06 -28.27 -14.69
C ILE A 42 11.67 -28.97 -13.47
N GLY A 43 12.18 -30.18 -13.69
CA GLY A 43 12.77 -31.01 -12.64
C GLY A 43 11.80 -31.29 -11.48
N ASP A 44 12.34 -31.42 -10.28
CA ASP A 44 11.58 -31.65 -9.05
C ASP A 44 11.26 -30.36 -8.26
N TRP A 45 11.63 -29.18 -8.77
CA TRP A 45 11.47 -27.89 -8.08
C TRP A 45 10.38 -26.98 -8.68
N PHE A 46 9.96 -27.21 -9.94
CA PHE A 46 8.88 -26.44 -10.57
C PHE A 46 7.77 -27.34 -11.06
N LYS A 47 6.58 -27.21 -10.46
CA LYS A 47 5.43 -28.11 -10.60
C LYS A 47 4.14 -27.32 -10.80
N LEU A 48 3.17 -27.94 -11.47
CA LEU A 48 1.76 -27.62 -11.28
C LEU A 48 1.18 -28.51 -10.19
N HIS A 49 0.45 -27.92 -9.26
CA HIS A 49 -0.24 -28.60 -8.15
C HIS A 49 -1.59 -27.93 -7.91
N TYR A 50 -2.68 -28.57 -8.33
CA TYR A 50 -4.02 -28.02 -8.19
C TYR A 50 -4.45 -27.99 -6.72
N VAL A 51 -4.59 -26.79 -6.17
CA VAL A 51 -5.02 -26.54 -4.79
C VAL A 51 -6.14 -25.49 -4.75
N LEU A 52 -7.16 -25.76 -3.92
CA LEU A 52 -8.30 -24.86 -3.71
C LEU A 52 -8.08 -24.03 -2.44
N ASN A 53 -7.71 -22.76 -2.60
CA ASN A 53 -7.39 -21.87 -1.51
C ASN A 53 -8.63 -21.08 -1.04
N PRO A 54 -9.10 -21.24 0.22
CA PRO A 54 -10.23 -20.46 0.72
C PRO A 54 -9.92 -18.95 0.85
N GLY A 55 -8.64 -18.56 0.84
CA GLY A 55 -8.18 -17.17 1.03
C GLY A 55 -7.87 -16.83 2.49
N MET A 56 -7.85 -17.82 3.39
CA MET A 56 -7.48 -17.65 4.80
C MET A 56 -5.95 -17.67 4.96
N ALA A 57 -5.34 -16.50 5.12
CA ALA A 57 -3.91 -16.38 5.45
C ALA A 57 -3.67 -16.57 6.96
N PHE A 58 -2.49 -17.09 7.32
CA PHE A 58 -1.98 -17.21 8.70
C PHE A 58 -2.87 -17.98 9.70
N GLY A 59 -3.72 -18.91 9.23
CA GLY A 59 -4.56 -19.75 10.10
C GLY A 59 -5.63 -19.01 10.90
N MET A 60 -5.80 -17.69 10.70
CA MET A 60 -6.80 -16.88 11.40
C MET A 60 -8.20 -17.20 10.89
N GLN A 61 -8.84 -18.18 11.53
CA GLN A 61 -10.26 -18.50 11.36
C GLN A 61 -11.15 -17.41 11.99
N LEU A 62 -11.14 -16.21 11.40
CA LEU A 62 -12.05 -15.11 11.72
C LEU A 62 -13.49 -15.52 11.36
N GLY A 63 -14.18 -16.19 12.27
CA GLY A 63 -15.60 -16.56 12.19
C GLY A 63 -15.99 -17.24 10.87
N TYR A 64 -15.91 -18.57 10.82
CA TYR A 64 -15.98 -19.41 9.61
C TYR A 64 -16.98 -18.95 8.52
N GLU A 65 -18.19 -18.55 8.90
CA GLU A 65 -19.25 -18.09 7.98
C GLU A 65 -19.05 -16.67 7.39
N TYR A 66 -18.34 -15.78 8.09
CA TYR A 66 -18.27 -14.35 7.73
C TYR A 66 -16.87 -13.88 7.30
N GLY A 67 -15.79 -14.51 7.77
CA GLY A 67 -14.42 -14.13 7.39
C GLY A 67 -14.18 -14.22 5.88
N LYS A 68 -14.68 -15.29 5.25
CA LYS A 68 -14.61 -15.47 3.79
C LYS A 68 -15.35 -14.36 3.04
N LEU A 69 -16.60 -14.08 3.43
CA LEU A 69 -17.40 -13.03 2.82
C LEU A 69 -16.73 -11.64 2.95
N LEU A 70 -16.21 -11.31 4.13
CA LEU A 70 -15.51 -10.04 4.38
C LEU A 70 -14.25 -9.89 3.50
N LEU A 71 -13.47 -10.96 3.33
CA LEU A 71 -12.31 -10.96 2.44
C LEU A 71 -12.72 -10.78 0.96
N SER A 72 -13.77 -11.45 0.50
CA SER A 72 -14.30 -11.30 -0.87
C SER A 72 -14.84 -9.88 -1.12
N VAL A 73 -15.57 -9.30 -0.16
CA VAL A 73 -16.10 -7.93 -0.23
C VAL A 73 -14.96 -6.89 -0.18
N PHE A 74 -13.95 -7.09 0.67
CA PHE A 74 -12.76 -6.24 0.70
C PHE A 74 -12.02 -6.26 -0.65
N ARG A 75 -11.81 -7.46 -1.24
CA ARG A 75 -11.20 -7.60 -2.57
C ARG A 75 -12.01 -6.86 -3.65
N LEU A 76 -13.34 -6.93 -3.61
CA LEU A 76 -14.23 -6.21 -4.53
C LEU A 76 -14.06 -4.69 -4.41
N PHE A 77 -14.05 -4.13 -3.20
CA PHE A 77 -13.81 -2.70 -2.99
C PHE A 77 -12.39 -2.28 -3.41
N ALA A 78 -11.37 -3.09 -3.09
CA ALA A 78 -9.99 -2.84 -3.50
C ALA A 78 -9.85 -2.81 -5.03
N MET A 79 -10.44 -3.77 -5.74
CA MET A 79 -10.49 -3.83 -7.20
C MET A 79 -11.07 -2.54 -7.81
N VAL A 80 -12.22 -2.07 -7.31
CA VAL A 80 -12.85 -0.81 -7.77
C VAL A 80 -11.95 0.40 -7.46
N GLY A 81 -11.37 0.46 -6.26
CA GLY A 81 -10.45 1.52 -5.85
C GLY A 81 -9.20 1.61 -6.72
N ILE A 82 -8.58 0.47 -7.05
CA ILE A 82 -7.41 0.37 -7.94
C ILE A 82 -7.79 0.80 -9.37
N GLY A 83 -8.95 0.38 -9.88
CA GLY A 83 -9.45 0.78 -11.19
C GLY A 83 -9.71 2.29 -11.30
N TYR A 84 -10.34 2.89 -10.28
CA TYR A 84 -10.50 4.34 -10.17
C TYR A 84 -9.15 5.06 -10.10
N TYR A 85 -8.22 4.56 -9.28
CA TYR A 85 -6.90 5.16 -9.11
C TYR A 85 -6.08 5.13 -10.41
N LEU A 86 -6.13 4.03 -11.19
CA LEU A 86 -5.51 3.93 -12.51
C LEU A 86 -6.00 5.04 -13.46
N VAL A 87 -7.32 5.26 -13.54
CA VAL A 87 -7.93 6.31 -14.37
C VAL A 87 -7.54 7.71 -13.88
N HIS A 88 -7.65 7.97 -12.58
CA HIS A 88 -7.27 9.24 -11.96
C HIS A 88 -5.80 9.60 -12.24
N LEU A 89 -4.92 8.61 -12.12
CA LEU A 89 -3.48 8.76 -12.26
C LEU A 89 -3.05 8.89 -13.74
N ALA A 90 -3.73 8.18 -14.66
CA ALA A 90 -3.59 8.38 -16.10
C ALA A 90 -4.04 9.79 -16.54
N HIS A 91 -5.15 10.29 -15.99
CA HIS A 91 -5.60 11.67 -16.24
C HIS A 91 -4.67 12.73 -15.64
N ARG A 92 -3.94 12.44 -14.56
CA ARG A 92 -2.82 13.29 -14.08
C ARG A 92 -1.53 13.15 -14.90
N GLY A 93 -1.49 12.27 -15.90
CA GLY A 93 -0.35 12.14 -16.81
C GLY A 93 0.86 11.37 -16.27
N ALA A 94 0.68 10.62 -15.18
CA ALA A 94 1.72 9.88 -14.46
C ALA A 94 2.60 8.97 -15.36
N PRO A 95 3.83 8.62 -14.95
CA PRO A 95 4.75 7.83 -15.76
C PRO A 95 4.17 6.47 -16.17
N ASN A 96 4.38 6.07 -17.44
CA ASN A 96 3.71 4.90 -18.01
C ASN A 96 4.04 3.60 -17.26
N GLY A 97 5.25 3.46 -16.71
CA GLY A 97 5.64 2.29 -15.91
C GLY A 97 4.80 2.11 -14.65
N LEU A 98 4.41 3.20 -13.99
CA LEU A 98 3.51 3.16 -12.82
C LEU A 98 2.10 2.75 -13.23
N LEU A 99 1.60 3.24 -14.37
CA LEU A 99 0.29 2.88 -14.91
C LEU A 99 0.25 1.41 -15.38
N TRP A 100 1.33 0.89 -15.99
CA TRP A 100 1.46 -0.54 -16.31
C TRP A 100 1.49 -1.40 -15.05
N ALA A 101 2.26 -1.01 -14.03
CA ALA A 101 2.34 -1.76 -12.77
C ALA A 101 0.98 -1.82 -12.04
N ILE A 102 0.25 -0.70 -11.99
CA ILE A 102 -1.11 -0.67 -11.43
C ILE A 102 -2.09 -1.51 -12.27
N ALA A 103 -1.94 -1.57 -13.60
CA ALA A 103 -2.75 -2.42 -14.46
C ALA A 103 -2.53 -3.93 -14.21
N MET A 104 -1.30 -4.34 -13.85
CA MET A 104 -1.00 -5.71 -13.40
C MET A 104 -1.63 -6.02 -12.04
N ILE A 105 -1.50 -5.11 -11.07
CA ILE A 105 -2.15 -5.25 -9.75
C ILE A 105 -3.67 -5.34 -9.91
N LEU A 106 -4.26 -4.51 -10.79
CA LEU A 106 -5.68 -4.56 -11.11
C LEU A 106 -6.07 -5.89 -11.74
N ALA A 107 -5.27 -6.44 -12.66
CA ALA A 107 -5.56 -7.74 -13.28
C ALA A 107 -5.64 -8.87 -12.25
N GLY A 108 -4.69 -8.93 -11.31
CA GLY A 108 -4.71 -9.92 -10.25
C GLY A 108 -5.82 -9.71 -9.23
N ALA A 109 -6.12 -8.45 -8.88
CA ALA A 109 -7.26 -8.12 -8.04
C ALA A 109 -8.59 -8.57 -8.67
N VAL A 110 -8.79 -8.32 -9.98
CA VAL A 110 -9.97 -8.79 -10.71
C VAL A 110 -10.02 -10.32 -10.78
N GLY A 111 -8.92 -10.99 -11.15
CA GLY A 111 -8.87 -12.46 -11.23
C GLY A 111 -9.29 -13.13 -9.92
N ASN A 112 -8.67 -12.73 -8.80
CA ASN A 112 -9.02 -13.31 -7.49
C ASN A 112 -10.39 -12.87 -6.94
N VAL A 113 -10.99 -11.79 -7.46
CA VAL A 113 -12.42 -11.47 -7.24
C VAL A 113 -13.31 -12.40 -8.05
N ILE A 114 -12.97 -12.72 -9.32
CA ILE A 114 -13.76 -13.63 -10.16
C ILE A 114 -13.85 -15.01 -9.50
N ASP A 115 -12.73 -15.61 -9.12
CA ASP A 115 -12.70 -16.88 -8.38
C ASP A 115 -13.61 -16.83 -7.14
N SER A 116 -13.39 -15.84 -6.29
CA SER A 116 -14.07 -15.72 -5.00
C SER A 116 -15.58 -15.52 -5.16
N THR A 117 -16.02 -14.74 -6.15
CA THR A 117 -17.43 -14.42 -6.40
C THR A 117 -18.17 -15.54 -7.12
N PHE A 118 -17.56 -16.17 -8.13
CA PHE A 118 -18.28 -16.99 -9.11
C PHE A 118 -17.93 -18.49 -9.09
N TYR A 119 -16.72 -18.91 -8.68
CA TYR A 119 -16.34 -20.33 -8.78
C TYR A 119 -17.15 -21.23 -7.83
N GLY A 120 -17.61 -20.70 -6.69
CA GLY A 120 -18.51 -21.43 -5.80
C GLY A 120 -19.86 -21.77 -6.45
N VAL A 121 -20.27 -21.03 -7.48
CA VAL A 121 -21.52 -21.21 -8.24
C VAL A 121 -21.30 -22.07 -9.49
N PHE A 122 -20.28 -21.77 -10.31
CA PHE A 122 -20.08 -22.48 -11.58
C PHE A 122 -19.22 -23.73 -11.46
N LEU A 123 -18.19 -23.70 -10.62
CA LEU A 123 -17.27 -24.82 -10.37
C LEU A 123 -17.62 -25.60 -9.09
N HIS A 124 -18.70 -25.21 -8.41
CA HIS A 124 -19.20 -25.81 -7.16
C HIS A 124 -18.15 -25.89 -6.03
N ASN A 125 -17.14 -25.00 -6.05
CA ASN A 125 -15.96 -25.07 -5.18
C ASN A 125 -16.07 -24.23 -3.88
N ALA A 126 -17.29 -23.97 -3.41
CA ALA A 126 -17.51 -23.28 -2.13
C ALA A 126 -17.24 -24.25 -0.95
N PRO A 127 -16.57 -23.82 0.13
CA PRO A 127 -16.35 -24.66 1.31
C PRO A 127 -17.65 -25.18 1.91
N TYR A 128 -17.66 -26.42 2.39
CA TYR A 128 -18.82 -27.02 3.03
C TYR A 128 -19.28 -26.20 4.25
N GLY A 129 -20.58 -25.90 4.33
CA GLY A 129 -21.13 -24.99 5.35
C GLY A 129 -21.09 -23.50 4.99
N SER A 130 -20.63 -23.11 3.79
CA SER A 130 -20.76 -21.72 3.32
C SER A 130 -22.25 -21.31 3.22
N PRO A 131 -22.67 -20.14 3.75
CA PRO A 131 -24.08 -19.70 3.70
C PRO A 131 -24.65 -19.52 2.29
N THR A 132 -23.79 -19.32 1.28
CA THR A 132 -24.16 -19.18 -0.13
C THR A 132 -22.95 -19.49 -1.01
N PRO A 133 -23.13 -20.11 -2.20
CA PRO A 133 -22.03 -20.33 -3.15
C PRO A 133 -21.43 -19.02 -3.70
N TRP A 134 -22.19 -17.92 -3.69
CA TRP A 134 -21.73 -16.59 -4.10
C TRP A 134 -20.74 -16.03 -3.07
N PHE A 135 -19.66 -15.39 -3.53
CA PHE A 135 -18.59 -14.81 -2.69
C PHE A 135 -17.80 -15.79 -1.80
N HIS A 136 -18.13 -17.09 -1.84
CA HIS A 136 -17.47 -18.14 -1.07
C HIS A 136 -16.58 -19.08 -1.90
N GLY A 137 -16.46 -18.85 -3.22
CA GLY A 137 -15.62 -19.68 -4.09
C GLY A 137 -14.16 -19.74 -3.64
N GLN A 138 -13.55 -20.92 -3.73
CA GLN A 138 -12.11 -21.08 -3.48
C GLN A 138 -11.30 -20.58 -4.69
N VAL A 139 -10.19 -19.89 -4.42
CA VAL A 139 -9.22 -19.48 -5.44
C VAL A 139 -8.49 -20.71 -5.95
N ILE A 140 -8.25 -20.80 -7.25
CA ILE A 140 -7.49 -21.90 -7.84
C ILE A 140 -6.00 -21.51 -7.89
N ASP A 141 -5.23 -22.13 -6.99
CA ASP A 141 -3.78 -22.06 -6.98
C ASP A 141 -3.18 -23.26 -7.70
N MET A 142 -2.05 -23.04 -8.37
CA MET A 142 -1.48 -24.02 -9.32
C MET A 142 0.05 -24.03 -9.39
N ILE A 143 0.71 -22.88 -9.22
CA ILE A 143 2.16 -22.74 -9.42
C ILE A 143 2.85 -23.11 -8.12
N PHE A 144 3.55 -24.25 -8.12
CA PHE A 144 4.28 -24.75 -6.95
C PHE A 144 5.79 -24.70 -7.24
N VAL A 145 6.51 -23.92 -6.43
CA VAL A 145 7.95 -23.68 -6.57
C VAL A 145 8.64 -24.26 -5.33
N ASP A 146 8.90 -25.56 -5.41
CA ASP A 146 9.42 -26.42 -4.35
C ASP A 146 10.94 -26.19 -4.17
N VAL A 147 11.28 -25.12 -3.43
CA VAL A 147 12.67 -24.71 -3.14
C VAL A 147 13.17 -25.28 -1.81
N TRP A 148 12.33 -25.25 -0.78
CA TRP A 148 12.65 -25.75 0.56
C TRP A 148 11.39 -25.94 1.41
N GLU A 149 11.23 -27.12 1.99
CA GLU A 149 10.23 -27.41 3.03
C GLU A 149 10.90 -27.99 4.26
N GLY A 150 10.41 -27.67 5.46
CA GLY A 150 11.01 -28.13 6.70
C GLY A 150 10.67 -27.30 7.93
N PHE A 151 11.12 -27.76 9.09
CA PHE A 151 10.97 -27.00 10.34
C PHE A 151 11.93 -25.81 10.39
N ILE A 152 11.38 -24.63 10.66
CA ILE A 152 12.16 -23.42 10.91
C ILE A 152 12.94 -23.62 12.23
N PRO A 153 14.26 -23.38 12.28
CA PRO A 153 15.05 -23.58 13.50
C PRO A 153 14.51 -22.82 14.71
N GLU A 154 14.53 -23.45 15.88
CA GLU A 154 13.96 -22.90 17.14
C GLU A 154 14.54 -21.54 17.55
N TRP A 155 15.75 -21.20 17.09
CA TRP A 155 16.38 -19.90 17.36
C TRP A 155 15.75 -18.72 16.61
N VAL A 156 14.90 -18.97 15.59
CA VAL A 156 14.24 -17.92 14.81
C VAL A 156 13.06 -17.33 15.61
N PRO A 157 13.08 -16.02 15.97
CA PRO A 157 11.95 -15.40 16.67
C PRO A 157 10.64 -15.50 15.87
N VAL A 158 9.52 -15.62 16.57
CA VAL A 158 8.13 -15.70 16.03
C VAL A 158 7.83 -16.97 15.22
N TRP A 159 8.79 -17.57 14.51
CA TRP A 159 8.55 -18.69 13.59
C TRP A 159 9.31 -19.99 13.92
N GLY A 160 10.23 -19.98 14.89
CA GLY A 160 10.96 -21.17 15.32
C GLY A 160 10.04 -22.34 15.71
N GLY A 161 10.40 -23.55 15.29
CA GLY A 161 9.62 -24.77 15.50
C GLY A 161 8.39 -24.93 14.59
N GLN A 162 8.03 -23.92 13.78
CA GLN A 162 6.94 -24.05 12.80
C GLN A 162 7.41 -24.82 11.56
N TYR A 163 6.53 -25.63 10.97
CA TYR A 163 6.78 -26.26 9.68
C TYR A 163 6.50 -25.26 8.55
N TYR A 164 7.51 -25.01 7.71
CA TYR A 164 7.43 -24.21 6.51
C TYR A 164 7.23 -25.10 5.29
N SER A 165 6.29 -24.71 4.44
CA SER A 165 6.04 -25.23 3.10
C SER A 165 6.04 -24.05 2.13
N THR A 166 6.49 -24.26 0.89
CA THR A 166 6.53 -23.15 -0.09
C THR A 166 5.11 -22.80 -0.55
N PRO A 167 4.73 -21.51 -0.59
CA PRO A 167 3.37 -21.12 -0.95
C PRO A 167 3.11 -21.46 -2.43
N ILE A 168 2.00 -22.15 -2.68
CA ILE A 168 1.45 -22.35 -4.02
C ILE A 168 0.65 -21.10 -4.37
N PHE A 169 0.76 -20.62 -5.61
CA PHE A 169 0.12 -19.38 -6.06
C PHE A 169 -0.44 -19.50 -7.49
N ASN A 170 -1.03 -18.41 -8.00
CA ASN A 170 -1.63 -18.33 -9.32
C ASN A 170 -1.06 -17.14 -10.15
N ILE A 171 -1.60 -16.92 -11.34
CA ILE A 171 -1.13 -15.87 -12.26
C ILE A 171 -1.60 -14.49 -11.77
N ALA A 172 -2.80 -14.37 -11.20
CA ALA A 172 -3.27 -13.15 -10.55
C ALA A 172 -2.33 -12.67 -9.43
N ASP A 173 -1.89 -13.55 -8.52
CA ASP A 173 -0.94 -13.22 -7.45
C ASP A 173 0.43 -12.83 -8.01
N SER A 174 0.88 -13.52 -9.06
CA SER A 174 2.10 -13.17 -9.79
C SER A 174 2.02 -11.75 -10.38
N CYS A 175 0.86 -11.35 -10.92
CA CYS A 175 0.62 -10.02 -11.46
C CYS A 175 0.62 -8.94 -10.36
N ILE A 176 0.05 -9.23 -9.19
CA ILE A 176 0.11 -8.32 -8.03
C ILE A 176 1.55 -8.18 -7.55
N PHE A 177 2.27 -9.28 -7.34
CA PHE A 177 3.65 -9.28 -6.87
C PHE A 177 4.58 -8.49 -7.81
N ILE A 178 4.58 -8.81 -9.11
CA ILE A 178 5.41 -8.12 -10.09
C ILE A 178 5.05 -6.63 -10.18
N GLY A 179 3.75 -6.28 -10.17
CA GLY A 179 3.31 -4.90 -10.16
C GLY A 179 3.79 -4.11 -8.93
N VAL A 180 3.70 -4.70 -7.73
CA VAL A 180 4.23 -4.09 -6.50
C VAL A 180 5.75 -3.95 -6.56
N CYS A 181 6.48 -4.98 -7.00
CA CYS A 181 7.94 -4.91 -7.17
C CYS A 181 8.35 -3.81 -8.17
N LEU A 182 7.64 -3.64 -9.29
CA LEU A 182 7.90 -2.56 -10.24
C LEU A 182 7.72 -1.17 -9.62
N ILE A 183 6.69 -0.98 -8.78
CA ILE A 183 6.47 0.29 -8.07
C ILE A 183 7.60 0.55 -7.07
N LEU A 184 8.01 -0.44 -6.29
CA LEU A 184 9.06 -0.30 -5.26
C LEU A 184 10.46 -0.09 -5.86
N LEU A 185 10.83 -0.84 -6.90
CA LEU A 185 12.14 -0.73 -7.55
C LEU A 185 12.29 0.58 -8.31
N PHE A 186 11.25 1.04 -8.99
CA PHE A 186 11.28 2.27 -9.78
C PHE A 186 10.70 3.50 -9.06
N GLN A 187 10.46 3.43 -7.74
CA GLN A 187 9.88 4.54 -6.95
C GLN A 187 10.55 5.89 -7.20
N ARG A 188 11.89 5.95 -7.22
CA ARG A 188 12.66 7.18 -7.50
C ARG A 188 12.43 7.71 -8.91
N ARG A 189 12.23 6.84 -9.91
CA ARG A 189 11.91 7.22 -11.30
C ARG A 189 10.43 7.62 -11.46
N PHE A 190 9.55 7.13 -10.60
CA PHE A 190 8.11 7.42 -10.68
C PHE A 190 7.67 8.65 -9.88
N PHE A 191 8.38 8.98 -8.79
CA PHE A 191 8.02 10.06 -7.87
C PHE A 191 9.11 11.13 -7.68
N GLY A 192 10.37 10.88 -8.07
CA GLY A 192 11.50 11.82 -7.94
C GLY A 192 11.51 12.97 -8.97
N GLY A 193 10.33 13.55 -9.22
CA GLY A 193 10.14 14.80 -9.96
C GLY A 193 9.15 15.72 -9.22
N PHE A 194 9.08 15.56 -7.90
CA PHE A 194 8.33 16.38 -6.95
C PHE A 194 9.33 17.08 -6.01
N ASP A 195 10.14 17.99 -6.55
CA ASP A 195 10.87 18.95 -5.73
C ASP A 195 9.89 20.05 -5.30
N PRO A 196 9.70 20.33 -3.99
CA PRO A 196 8.74 21.33 -3.53
C PRO A 196 9.13 22.79 -3.87
N GLU A 197 10.39 23.03 -4.23
CA GLU A 197 10.98 24.37 -4.33
C GLU A 197 10.54 25.15 -5.59
N ASP A 198 10.16 24.46 -6.67
CA ASP A 198 9.59 25.05 -7.89
C ASP A 198 8.30 25.86 -7.63
N GLY A 199 7.63 25.62 -6.50
CA GLY A 199 6.46 26.38 -6.07
C GLY A 199 6.75 27.74 -5.42
N MET A 200 8.03 28.08 -5.18
CA MET A 200 8.42 29.26 -4.39
C MET A 200 9.11 30.37 -5.21
N LEU A 201 9.36 30.16 -6.51
CA LEU A 201 9.85 31.20 -7.41
C LEU A 201 8.66 32.05 -7.94
N PRO A 202 8.61 33.37 -7.69
CA PRO A 202 7.56 34.21 -8.25
C PRO A 202 7.73 34.32 -9.77
N THR A 203 6.74 33.84 -10.53
CA THR A 203 6.74 33.82 -12.01
C THR A 203 6.50 35.20 -12.65
N SER A 204 6.81 36.27 -11.92
CA SER A 204 6.62 37.67 -12.27
C SER A 204 7.90 38.47 -12.04
N GLY A 205 8.99 38.08 -12.73
CA GLY A 205 10.09 39.00 -12.96
C GLY A 205 9.61 40.17 -13.83
N PRO A 206 10.18 41.38 -13.66
CA PRO A 206 9.77 42.54 -14.46
C PRO A 206 10.05 42.29 -15.95
N ASP A 207 9.08 42.66 -16.80
CA ASP A 207 9.21 42.52 -18.25
C ASP A 207 10.35 43.42 -18.76
N ALA A 208 11.37 42.79 -19.37
CA ALA A 208 12.56 43.47 -19.88
C ALA A 208 12.26 44.49 -20.99
N THR A 209 11.03 44.52 -21.53
CA THR A 209 10.59 45.50 -22.52
C THR A 209 10.10 46.83 -21.91
N GLN A 210 9.93 46.93 -20.59
CA GLN A 210 9.44 48.15 -19.90
C GLN A 210 10.51 48.90 -19.10
N ALA A 211 11.79 48.72 -19.41
CA ALA A 211 12.89 49.47 -18.79
C ALA A 211 12.98 50.92 -19.30
N SER A 212 12.06 51.79 -18.87
CA SER A 212 12.17 53.23 -19.09
C SER A 212 13.33 53.80 -18.26
N VAL A 213 14.45 54.08 -18.91
CA VAL A 213 15.63 54.67 -18.28
C VAL A 213 15.29 56.08 -17.77
N LEU A 214 15.24 56.26 -16.45
CA LEU A 214 15.10 57.57 -15.83
C LEU A 214 16.41 58.38 -16.02
N PRO A 215 16.34 59.70 -16.32
CA PRO A 215 17.53 60.53 -16.44
C PRO A 215 18.27 60.65 -15.10
N MET A 216 19.59 60.60 -15.14
CA MET A 216 20.45 60.61 -13.95
C MET A 216 20.72 62.06 -13.46
N SER A 217 19.65 62.78 -13.09
CA SER A 217 19.69 64.22 -12.78
C SER A 217 18.96 64.65 -11.50
N GLU A 218 18.58 63.70 -10.62
CA GLU A 218 17.85 63.96 -9.37
C GLU A 218 18.51 63.24 -8.17
N VAL A 219 19.86 63.25 -8.09
CA VAL A 219 20.65 62.62 -7.00
C VAL A 219 21.67 63.61 -6.42
N GLU A 220 21.16 64.74 -5.93
CA GLU A 220 21.83 65.83 -5.19
C GLU A 220 20.67 66.72 -4.65
N GLU A 221 20.55 67.16 -3.40
CA GLU A 221 21.27 66.94 -2.13
C GLU A 221 20.24 66.99 -0.96
N GLU A 222 20.48 66.34 0.19
CA GLU A 222 20.11 66.91 1.51
C GLU A 222 20.86 66.24 2.68
N SER A 223 20.92 66.90 3.85
CA SER A 223 21.95 66.66 4.88
C SER A 223 21.43 66.54 6.33
N THR A 224 22.18 65.79 7.16
CA THR A 224 22.09 65.75 8.64
C THR A 224 22.67 67.03 9.28
N PRO A 225 22.37 67.42 10.56
CA PRO A 225 22.13 66.53 11.72
C PRO A 225 21.10 66.94 12.83
N THR A 226 20.81 65.97 13.71
CA THR A 226 20.67 65.95 15.21
C THR A 226 20.80 67.32 15.95
N PRO A 227 20.03 67.66 17.03
CA PRO A 227 20.04 66.84 18.27
C PRO A 227 18.87 66.85 19.30
N ALA A 228 18.86 65.76 20.10
CA ALA A 228 18.62 65.63 21.55
C ALA A 228 17.39 66.23 22.27
N HIS A 229 16.75 65.39 23.10
CA HIS A 229 16.50 65.73 24.51
C HIS A 229 16.78 64.52 25.41
N SER A 230 17.18 64.76 26.66
CA SER A 230 17.50 63.74 27.67
C SER A 230 16.54 63.81 28.86
N ASP A 231 16.43 62.72 29.61
CA ASP A 231 16.59 62.81 31.06
C ASP A 231 17.20 61.51 31.67
N ARG A 232 17.68 61.60 32.92
CA ARG A 232 18.14 60.49 33.78
C ARG A 232 17.14 60.35 34.97
N THR A 233 17.16 59.40 35.91
CA THR A 233 18.22 58.70 36.69
C THR A 233 17.71 57.29 37.10
N ASP A 234 18.54 56.30 37.45
CA ASP A 234 19.06 55.95 38.81
C ASP A 234 17.99 55.98 39.95
N GLU A 235 17.91 55.06 40.92
CA GLU A 235 18.95 54.16 41.50
C GLU A 235 18.37 52.98 42.36
N SER A 236 19.19 51.95 42.63
CA SER A 236 19.34 51.14 43.88
C SER A 236 18.24 50.31 44.64
N THR A 237 18.53 48.98 44.75
CA THR A 237 18.61 48.09 45.97
C THR A 237 17.47 47.78 46.96
N ASP A 238 17.59 46.56 47.56
CA ASP A 238 17.12 46.05 48.87
C ASP A 238 15.62 45.84 49.17
N ASP A 239 15.19 45.00 50.14
CA ASP A 239 15.62 43.66 50.61
C ASP A 239 14.53 43.07 51.56
N THR A 240 14.65 41.79 51.93
CA THR A 240 14.09 41.10 53.11
C THR A 240 12.61 40.70 53.22
N ARG A 241 12.43 39.37 53.37
CA ARG A 241 11.58 38.68 54.39
C ARG A 241 10.03 38.73 54.19
N ARG A 242 9.22 37.79 54.70
CA ARG A 242 9.43 36.62 55.61
C ARG A 242 8.31 35.56 55.42
N ASN A 243 8.59 34.29 55.79
CA ASN A 243 7.78 33.26 56.53
C ASN A 243 6.23 33.16 56.37
N ASP A 244 5.52 32.04 56.58
CA ASP A 244 5.72 30.69 57.20
C ASP A 244 4.99 29.60 56.32
N ILE A 245 5.28 28.28 56.26
CA ILE A 245 5.36 27.18 57.28
C ILE A 245 3.96 26.88 57.90
N HIS A 246 3.37 25.67 57.99
CA HIS A 246 3.71 24.22 57.79
C HIS A 246 2.71 23.54 56.79
N GLY A 247 2.67 22.24 56.42
CA GLY A 247 2.98 20.96 57.10
C GLY A 247 1.81 20.49 58.01
N VAL A 248 1.44 19.21 58.26
CA VAL A 248 1.82 17.83 57.85
C VAL A 248 0.55 16.94 58.13
N SER A 249 0.34 15.62 57.93
CA SER A 249 1.12 14.40 57.60
C SER A 249 0.17 13.33 56.96
N ALA A 250 0.49 12.01 56.99
CA ALA A 250 -0.25 10.95 56.28
C ALA A 250 -0.43 9.60 57.05
N THR A 251 -1.53 8.85 56.74
CA THR A 251 -1.70 7.36 56.85
C THR A 251 -1.75 6.81 58.33
N PRO A 252 -2.14 5.54 58.71
CA PRO A 252 -2.29 4.29 57.92
C PRO A 252 -3.38 3.19 58.28
N THR A 253 -3.41 2.11 57.45
CA THR A 253 -3.78 0.66 57.70
C THR A 253 -5.22 0.23 58.10
N ILE A 254 -5.94 -0.63 57.34
CA ILE A 254 -5.89 -2.13 57.25
C ILE A 254 -6.42 -2.85 58.52
N PRO A 255 -7.47 -3.72 58.44
CA PRO A 255 -7.30 -5.16 58.11
C PRO A 255 -8.41 -5.83 57.25
N LYS A 256 -8.30 -7.16 57.07
CA LYS A 256 -9.20 -8.09 56.35
C LYS A 256 -10.16 -8.81 57.31
N GLU A 257 -11.29 -9.29 56.77
CA GLU A 257 -11.96 -10.61 56.94
C GLU A 257 -13.20 -10.61 56.02
N ASP A 258 -13.73 -11.70 55.47
CA ASP A 258 -13.37 -13.14 55.55
C ASP A 258 -12.87 -13.70 54.19
#